data_AF-A0A9E2R2I9-F1
#
_entry.id   AF-A0A9E2R2I9-F1
#
_cell.length_a   1.000
_cell.length_b   1.000
_cell.length_c   1.000
_cell.angle_alpha   90.00
_cell.angle_beta   90.00
_cell.angle_gamma   90.00
#
_symmetry.space_group_name_H-M   'P 1'
#
loop_
_entity.id
_entity.type
_entity.pdbx_description
1 polymer ?
#
loop_
_entity_poly.entity_id
_entity_poly.type
_entity_poly.pdbx_seq_one_letter_code
_entity_poly.pdbx_strand_id
1 'polypeptide(L)'
;MALRRPVRWWGWLALLGLMALGLARLRFDAEVLDLLPGDLPVVHGLKLYQQHFSDTRQLIVTVHAGNADAAQAVAQRLAQRLGQATNLVEQVWWQPPWLEHPEQTAEVIADLWFNQPPAVFAELGRRLAPANLPRVLAATRDELATTLSPADLARLSYDPFGLTRLPDPVASAAPSFTRGEGMFASPDGRFRLLFVRARSDLAGYRACTRWLEQVRAVADACVPPAERTARKIVFGYTGRPAYVA
;
A
#
# COMPACT_ATOMS: atom_id res chain seq x y z
N MET A 1 -6.74 27.51 -69.79
CA MET A 1 -5.49 27.14 -69.09
C MET A 1 -5.77 27.20 -67.59
N ALA A 2 -6.01 26.04 -66.98
CA ALA A 2 -6.47 25.89 -65.61
C ALA A 2 -5.31 25.39 -64.74
N LEU A 3 -4.83 26.18 -63.79
CA LEU A 3 -3.92 25.78 -62.71
C LEU A 3 -3.96 26.83 -61.59
N ARG A 4 -5.06 26.85 -60.81
CA ARG A 4 -5.17 27.65 -59.56
C ARG A 4 -5.74 26.85 -58.38
N ARG A 5 -5.77 25.51 -58.46
CA ARG A 5 -6.35 24.62 -57.45
C ARG A 5 -5.39 23.92 -56.45
N PRO A 6 -4.05 23.85 -56.60
CA PRO A 6 -3.23 23.08 -55.64
C PRO A 6 -3.02 23.80 -54.30
N VAL A 7 -2.96 25.14 -54.30
CA VAL A 7 -2.64 25.93 -53.08
C VAL A 7 -3.76 25.89 -52.03
N ARG A 8 -5.04 25.89 -52.45
CA ARG A 8 -6.16 25.78 -51.49
C ARG A 8 -6.20 24.42 -50.79
N TRP A 9 -5.86 23.34 -51.49
CA TRP A 9 -5.92 21.98 -50.93
C TRP A 9 -4.82 21.74 -49.89
N TRP A 10 -3.63 22.30 -50.12
CA TRP A 10 -2.54 22.32 -49.14
C TRP A 10 -2.88 23.16 -47.91
N GLY A 11 -3.60 24.28 -48.09
CA GLY A 11 -4.12 25.08 -46.97
C GLY A 11 -5.11 24.30 -46.09
N TRP A 12 -6.02 23.54 -46.70
CA TRP A 12 -6.94 22.67 -45.96
C TRP A 12 -6.22 21.52 -45.25
N LEU A 13 -5.24 20.88 -45.89
CA LEU A 13 -4.41 19.84 -45.26
C LEU A 13 -3.61 20.38 -44.07
N ALA A 14 -3.02 21.57 -44.19
CA ALA A 14 -2.32 22.21 -43.09
C ALA A 14 -3.27 22.56 -41.92
N LEU A 15 -4.48 23.05 -42.22
CA LEU A 15 -5.50 23.33 -41.21
C LEU A 15 -5.94 22.03 -40.50
N LEU A 16 -6.15 20.95 -41.25
CA LEU A 16 -6.53 19.64 -40.72
C LEU A 16 -5.39 19.05 -39.87
N GLY A 17 -4.14 19.24 -40.28
CA GLY A 17 -2.96 18.86 -39.50
C GLY A 17 -2.86 19.62 -38.18
N LEU A 18 -3.08 20.94 -38.17
CA LEU A 18 -3.11 21.76 -36.96
C LEU A 18 -4.27 21.36 -36.03
N MET A 19 -5.44 21.10 -36.60
CA MET A 19 -6.62 20.66 -35.84
C MET A 19 -6.39 19.29 -35.22
N ALA A 20 -5.82 18.34 -35.98
CA ALA A 20 -5.42 17.03 -35.48
C ALA A 20 -4.34 17.12 -34.40
N LEU A 21 -3.37 18.03 -34.53
CA LEU A 21 -2.34 18.27 -33.52
C LEU A 21 -2.94 18.85 -32.23
N GLY A 22 -3.90 19.77 -32.35
CA GLY A 22 -4.64 20.34 -31.22
C GLY A 22 -5.49 19.29 -30.50
N LEU A 23 -6.22 18.47 -31.26
CA LEU A 23 -7.00 17.33 -30.75
C LEU A 23 -6.12 16.28 -30.08
N ALA A 24 -4.94 15.99 -30.64
CA ALA A 24 -3.99 15.05 -30.05
C ALA A 24 -3.32 15.57 -28.76
N ARG A 25 -3.23 16.91 -28.60
CA ARG A 25 -2.70 17.55 -27.38
C ARG A 25 -3.76 17.87 -26.34
N LEU A 26 -5.04 17.69 -26.63
CA LEU A 26 -6.11 17.96 -25.68
C LEU A 26 -5.97 17.02 -24.47
N ARG A 27 -5.60 17.60 -23.32
CA ARG A 27 -5.59 16.90 -22.04
C ARG A 27 -6.88 17.23 -21.32
N PHE A 28 -7.74 16.24 -21.17
CA PHE A 28 -8.90 16.36 -20.29
C PHE A 28 -8.40 16.16 -18.87
N ASP A 29 -8.41 17.24 -18.08
CA ASP A 29 -8.11 17.15 -16.67
C ASP A 29 -9.31 16.59 -15.93
N ALA A 30 -9.10 15.54 -15.16
CA ALA A 30 -10.13 14.86 -14.37
C ALA A 30 -9.94 15.13 -12.87
N GLU A 31 -9.14 16.14 -12.53
CA GLU A 31 -8.89 16.50 -11.15
C GLU A 31 -10.10 17.24 -10.57
N VAL A 32 -10.81 16.61 -9.62
CA VAL A 32 -12.02 17.16 -8.99
C VAL A 32 -11.76 18.53 -8.36
N LEU A 33 -10.53 18.78 -7.90
CA LEU A 33 -10.13 20.06 -7.31
C LEU A 33 -10.06 21.20 -8.33
N ASP A 34 -9.95 20.91 -9.63
CA ASP A 34 -10.01 21.92 -10.70
C ASP A 34 -11.43 22.39 -10.99
N LEU A 35 -12.44 21.67 -10.48
CA LEU A 35 -13.85 22.09 -10.54
C LEU A 35 -14.20 23.10 -9.44
N LEU A 36 -13.30 23.30 -8.47
CA LEU A 36 -13.50 24.21 -7.34
C LEU A 36 -12.87 25.59 -7.63
N PRO A 37 -13.36 26.67 -6.99
CA PRO A 37 -12.79 28.01 -7.17
C PRO A 37 -11.29 28.05 -6.78
N GLY A 38 -10.43 28.36 -7.75
CA GLY A 38 -8.97 28.30 -7.60
C GLY A 38 -8.36 29.41 -6.74
N ASP A 39 -9.13 30.45 -6.46
CA ASP A 39 -8.82 31.59 -5.60
C ASP A 39 -8.89 31.25 -4.10
N LEU A 40 -9.42 30.07 -3.74
CA LEU A 40 -9.47 29.63 -2.36
C LEU A 40 -8.12 29.02 -1.91
N PRO A 41 -7.50 29.53 -0.82
CA PRO A 41 -6.23 29.00 -0.31
C PRO A 41 -6.35 27.54 0.15
N VAL A 42 -7.55 27.11 0.54
CA VAL A 42 -7.85 25.72 0.91
C VAL A 42 -7.69 24.77 -0.27
N VAL A 43 -8.10 25.16 -1.48
CA VAL A 43 -7.97 24.34 -2.70
C VAL A 43 -6.49 24.18 -3.06
N HIS A 44 -5.70 25.26 -2.94
CA HIS A 44 -4.24 25.19 -3.12
C HIS A 44 -3.58 24.25 -2.11
N GLY A 45 -3.95 24.33 -0.83
CA GLY A 45 -3.43 23.44 0.20
C GLY A 45 -3.75 21.96 -0.07
N LEU A 46 -4.99 21.67 -0.50
CA LEU A 46 -5.42 20.33 -0.90
C LEU A 46 -4.65 19.79 -2.11
N LYS A 47 -4.40 20.62 -3.13
CA LYS A 47 -3.58 20.23 -4.29
C LYS A 47 -2.15 19.94 -3.88
N LEU A 48 -1.55 20.79 -3.03
CA LEU A 48 -0.20 20.58 -2.52
C LEU A 48 -0.10 19.27 -1.73
N TYR A 49 -1.11 19.01 -0.88
CA TYR A 49 -1.23 17.77 -0.13
C TYR A 49 -1.35 16.55 -1.05
N GLN A 50 -2.20 16.61 -2.07
CA GLN A 50 -2.36 15.52 -3.03
C GLN A 50 -1.09 15.25 -3.84
N GLN A 51 -0.35 16.30 -4.21
CA GLN A 51 0.88 16.16 -4.99
C GLN A 51 2.03 15.58 -4.18
N HIS A 52 2.18 15.97 -2.91
CA HIS A 52 3.37 15.65 -2.12
C HIS A 52 3.13 14.55 -1.08
N PHE A 53 1.90 14.34 -0.63
CA PHE A 53 1.57 13.47 0.50
C PHE A 53 0.54 12.39 0.18
N SER A 54 -0.22 12.51 -0.91
CA SER A 54 -1.07 11.42 -1.40
C SER A 54 -0.34 10.68 -2.53
N ASP A 55 -0.03 9.40 -2.36
CA ASP A 55 0.61 8.62 -3.43
C ASP A 55 -0.42 8.34 -4.54
N THR A 56 -0.42 9.21 -5.55
CA THR A 56 -1.32 9.17 -6.70
C THR A 56 -1.18 7.91 -7.55
N ARG A 57 -0.10 7.15 -7.32
CA ARG A 57 0.25 5.89 -7.98
C ARG A 57 -0.25 4.67 -7.20
N GLN A 58 -0.92 4.86 -6.07
CA GLN A 58 -1.36 3.77 -5.21
C GLN A 58 -2.77 3.28 -5.58
N LEU A 59 -2.89 1.96 -5.76
CA LEU A 59 -4.13 1.22 -5.91
C LEU A 59 -4.27 0.25 -4.74
N ILE A 60 -5.47 0.15 -4.18
CA ILE A 60 -5.82 -0.86 -3.21
C ILE A 60 -6.63 -1.93 -3.94
N VAL A 61 -6.10 -3.15 -3.98
CA VAL A 61 -6.79 -4.33 -4.50
C VAL A 61 -7.34 -5.12 -3.33
N THR A 62 -8.63 -5.43 -3.36
CA THR A 62 -9.29 -6.21 -2.31
C THR A 62 -9.56 -7.62 -2.81
N VAL A 63 -9.31 -8.62 -1.98
CA VAL A 63 -9.60 -10.03 -2.27
C VAL A 63 -10.60 -10.54 -1.25
N HIS A 64 -11.79 -10.92 -1.71
CA HIS A 64 -12.76 -11.62 -0.88
C HIS A 64 -12.90 -13.06 -1.34
N ALA A 65 -12.90 -14.03 -0.43
CA ALA A 65 -13.09 -15.44 -0.76
C ALA A 65 -14.04 -16.13 0.23
N GLY A 66 -14.48 -17.35 -0.11
CA GLY A 66 -15.39 -18.13 0.73
C GLY A 66 -14.81 -18.55 2.07
N ASN A 67 -13.48 -18.65 2.19
CA ASN A 67 -12.76 -18.97 3.42
C ASN A 67 -11.41 -18.24 3.49
N ALA A 68 -10.82 -18.21 4.69
CA ALA A 68 -9.59 -17.47 4.98
C ALA A 68 -8.38 -18.01 4.19
N ASP A 69 -8.23 -19.33 4.10
CA ASP A 69 -7.11 -19.97 3.38
C ASP A 69 -7.11 -19.62 1.90
N ALA A 70 -8.29 -19.61 1.26
CA ALA A 70 -8.43 -19.21 -0.13
C ALA A 70 -8.11 -17.73 -0.33
N ALA A 71 -8.58 -16.85 0.57
CA ALA A 71 -8.27 -15.43 0.50
C ALA A 71 -6.76 -15.18 0.62
N GLN A 72 -6.10 -15.86 1.56
CA GLN A 72 -4.65 -15.78 1.76
C GLN A 72 -3.87 -16.30 0.55
N ALA A 73 -4.20 -17.50 0.06
CA ALA A 73 -3.50 -18.10 -1.07
C ALA A 73 -3.63 -17.25 -2.34
N VAL A 74 -4.81 -16.67 -2.58
CA VAL A 74 -5.05 -15.78 -3.72
C VAL A 74 -4.32 -14.46 -3.57
N ALA A 75 -4.38 -13.83 -2.39
CA ALA A 75 -3.67 -12.57 -2.12
C ALA A 75 -2.15 -12.75 -2.31
N GLN A 76 -1.57 -13.81 -1.74
CA GLN A 76 -0.14 -14.12 -1.90
C GLN A 76 0.23 -14.35 -3.37
N ARG A 77 -0.55 -15.18 -4.09
CA ARG A 77 -0.29 -15.47 -5.51
C ARG A 77 -0.39 -14.20 -6.36
N LEU A 78 -1.39 -13.35 -6.10
CA LEU A 78 -1.57 -12.08 -6.80
C LEU A 78 -0.41 -11.13 -6.52
N ALA A 79 0.03 -11.02 -5.27
CA ALA A 79 1.16 -10.19 -4.89
C ALA A 79 2.46 -10.62 -5.57
N GLN A 80 2.73 -11.93 -5.61
CA GLN A 80 3.88 -12.49 -6.32
C GLN A 80 3.83 -12.18 -7.83
N ARG A 81 2.67 -12.35 -8.47
CA ARG A 81 2.51 -12.08 -9.91
C ARG A 81 2.67 -10.60 -10.24
N LEU A 82 2.09 -9.71 -9.42
CA LEU A 82 2.25 -8.26 -9.60
C LEU A 82 3.68 -7.81 -9.31
N GLY A 83 4.35 -8.39 -8.30
CA GLY A 83 5.76 -8.12 -8.00
C GLY A 83 6.72 -8.57 -9.11
N GLN A 84 6.38 -9.62 -9.85
CA GLN A 84 7.14 -10.05 -11.04
C GLN A 84 6.95 -9.11 -12.24
N ALA A 85 5.81 -8.41 -12.32
CA ALA A 85 5.51 -7.45 -13.37
C ALA A 85 6.21 -6.10 -13.12
N THR A 86 7.54 -6.11 -13.03
CA THR A 86 8.37 -4.94 -12.69
C THR A 86 8.22 -3.79 -13.68
N ASN A 87 7.71 -4.04 -14.90
CA ASN A 87 7.38 -3.00 -15.87
C ASN A 87 6.08 -2.24 -15.52
N LEU A 88 5.17 -2.85 -14.75
CA LEU A 88 3.85 -2.34 -14.41
C LEU A 88 3.80 -1.78 -12.98
N VAL A 89 4.40 -2.50 -12.05
CA VAL A 89 4.29 -2.27 -10.61
C VAL A 89 5.68 -2.03 -10.03
N GLU A 90 5.79 -1.02 -9.18
CA GLU A 90 7.01 -0.71 -8.44
C GLU A 90 7.11 -1.59 -7.19
N GLN A 91 6.02 -1.63 -6.42
CA GLN A 91 5.97 -2.29 -5.12
C GLN A 91 4.55 -2.84 -4.87
N VAL A 92 4.49 -3.97 -4.15
CA VAL A 92 3.24 -4.58 -3.70
C VAL A 92 3.38 -4.96 -2.23
N TRP A 93 2.45 -4.53 -1.40
CA TRP A 93 2.33 -4.95 0.00
C TRP A 93 1.01 -5.69 0.19
N TRP A 94 1.09 -6.97 0.58
CA TRP A 94 -0.07 -7.82 0.84
C TRP A 94 -0.08 -8.39 2.27
N GLN A 95 1.03 -8.19 2.97
CA GLN A 95 1.25 -8.49 4.37
C GLN A 95 2.16 -7.41 4.94
N PRO A 96 2.24 -7.28 6.26
CA PRO A 96 3.14 -6.31 6.85
C PRO A 96 4.61 -6.51 6.43
N PRO A 97 5.33 -5.44 6.08
CA PRO A 97 6.70 -5.53 5.56
C PRO A 97 7.67 -6.17 6.57
N TRP A 98 7.42 -6.04 7.87
CA TRP A 98 8.22 -6.68 8.92
C TRP A 98 8.14 -8.21 8.95
N LEU A 99 7.13 -8.83 8.31
CA LEU A 99 7.10 -10.29 8.13
C LEU A 99 8.04 -10.76 7.01
N GLU A 100 8.30 -9.90 6.02
CA GLU A 100 9.22 -10.20 4.90
C GLU A 100 10.66 -9.81 5.24
N HIS A 101 10.84 -8.71 5.97
CA HIS A 101 12.12 -8.14 6.37
C HIS A 101 12.17 -7.89 7.88
N PRO A 102 12.26 -8.94 8.72
CA PRO A 102 12.27 -8.79 10.17
C PRO A 102 13.43 -7.91 10.67
N GLU A 103 14.56 -7.88 9.97
CA GLU A 103 15.72 -7.04 10.28
C GLU A 103 15.41 -5.54 10.20
N GLN A 104 14.58 -5.11 9.25
CA GLN A 104 14.18 -3.69 9.10
C GLN A 104 13.29 -3.25 10.28
N THR A 105 12.60 -4.20 10.91
CA THR A 105 11.78 -3.96 12.10
C THR A 105 12.63 -3.51 13.30
N ALA A 106 13.88 -3.98 13.40
CA ALA A 106 14.74 -3.64 14.53
C ALA A 106 15.09 -2.14 14.53
N GLU A 107 15.35 -1.56 13.36
CA GLU A 107 15.59 -0.13 13.20
C GLU A 107 14.35 0.69 13.57
N VAL A 108 13.17 0.29 13.09
CA VAL A 108 11.90 0.93 13.46
C VAL A 108 11.65 0.84 14.96
N ILE A 109 11.91 -0.30 15.59
CA ILE A 109 11.77 -0.46 17.05
C ILE A 109 12.75 0.45 17.79
N ALA A 110 13.99 0.56 17.31
CA ALA A 110 15.00 1.45 17.89
C ALA A 110 14.56 2.93 17.80
N ASP A 111 14.04 3.35 16.64
CA ASP A 111 13.50 4.69 16.44
C ASP A 111 12.29 4.94 17.36
N LEU A 112 11.39 3.97 17.50
CA LEU A 112 10.25 4.08 18.40
C LEU A 112 10.68 4.21 19.86
N TRP A 113 11.76 3.53 20.27
CA TRP A 113 12.35 3.70 21.60
C TRP A 113 13.03 5.05 21.78
N PHE A 114 13.78 5.51 20.77
CA PHE A 114 14.48 6.79 20.81
C PHE A 114 13.50 7.97 20.91
N ASN A 115 12.32 7.83 20.31
CA ASN A 115 11.24 8.83 20.36
C ASN A 115 10.37 8.74 21.63
N GLN A 116 10.69 7.87 22.60
CA GLN A 116 9.97 7.84 23.87
C GLN A 116 10.32 9.05 24.75
N PRO A 117 9.44 9.41 25.72
CA PRO A 117 9.80 10.38 26.75
C PRO A 117 11.12 9.98 27.45
N PRO A 118 12.01 10.94 27.78
CA PRO A 118 13.33 10.63 28.34
C PRO A 118 13.29 9.72 29.58
N ALA A 119 12.27 9.88 30.43
CA ALA A 119 12.06 9.04 31.61
C ALA A 119 11.78 7.57 31.27
N VAL A 120 11.02 7.32 30.20
CA VAL A 120 10.67 5.98 29.72
C VAL A 120 11.88 5.30 29.08
N PHE A 121 12.63 6.04 28.25
CA PHE A 121 13.87 5.54 27.67
C PHE A 121 14.95 5.26 28.73
N ALA A 122 15.06 6.10 29.77
CA ALA A 122 15.96 5.87 30.89
C ALA A 122 15.56 4.64 31.74
N GLU A 123 14.27 4.32 31.86
CA GLU A 123 13.82 3.07 32.48
C GLU A 123 14.27 1.85 31.66
N LEU A 124 14.17 1.90 30.33
CA LEU A 124 14.71 0.85 29.48
C LEU A 124 16.21 0.65 29.74
N GLY A 125 16.99 1.74 29.76
CA GLY A 125 18.42 1.69 30.06
C GLY A 125 18.72 1.09 31.45
N ARG A 126 17.94 1.47 32.48
CA ARG A 126 18.07 0.89 33.83
C ARG A 126 17.72 -0.59 33.84
N ARG A 127 16.66 -1.02 33.15
CA ARG A 127 16.25 -2.42 33.04
C ARG A 127 17.32 -3.28 32.38
N LEU A 128 17.96 -2.77 31.33
CA LEU A 128 19.00 -3.45 30.56
C LEU A 128 20.41 -3.31 31.17
N ALA A 129 20.57 -2.59 32.28
CA ALA A 129 21.84 -2.49 32.96
C ALA A 129 22.33 -3.89 33.42
N PRO A 130 23.64 -4.20 33.34
CA PRO A 130 24.17 -5.53 33.65
C PRO A 130 23.75 -6.08 35.02
N ALA A 131 23.63 -5.20 36.03
CA ALA A 131 23.19 -5.56 37.37
C ALA A 131 21.72 -6.03 37.44
N ASN A 132 20.88 -5.61 36.49
CA ASN A 132 19.45 -5.92 36.46
C ASN A 132 19.09 -7.07 35.53
N LEU A 133 19.96 -7.46 34.58
CA LEU A 133 19.69 -8.51 33.60
C LEU A 133 19.26 -9.85 34.23
N PRO A 134 19.91 -10.38 35.30
CA PRO A 134 19.50 -11.64 35.90
C PRO A 134 18.07 -11.58 36.47
N ARG A 135 17.70 -10.44 37.07
CA ARG A 135 16.36 -10.21 37.60
C ARG A 135 15.31 -10.15 36.50
N VAL A 136 15.63 -9.49 35.39
CA VAL A 136 14.75 -9.42 34.22
C VAL A 136 14.53 -10.81 33.63
N LEU A 137 15.60 -11.60 33.44
CA LEU A 137 15.49 -12.96 32.91
C LEU A 137 14.69 -13.88 33.82
N ALA A 138 14.88 -13.80 35.15
CA ALA A 138 14.08 -14.57 36.10
C ALA A 138 12.59 -14.21 35.99
N ALA A 139 12.25 -12.93 35.93
CA ALA A 139 10.88 -12.46 35.77
C ALA A 139 10.27 -12.93 34.44
N THR A 140 11.00 -12.82 33.33
CA THR A 140 10.55 -13.30 32.01
C THR A 140 10.32 -14.81 32.02
N ARG A 141 11.19 -15.60 32.66
CA ARG A 141 11.01 -17.05 32.80
C ARG A 141 9.75 -17.38 33.60
N ASP A 142 9.51 -16.66 34.68
CA ASP A 142 8.34 -16.87 35.52
C ASP A 142 7.04 -16.45 34.79
N GLU A 143 7.06 -15.36 34.00
CA GLU A 143 5.97 -14.94 33.09
C GLU A 143 5.72 -16.00 32.02
N LEU A 144 6.77 -16.55 31.41
CA LEU A 144 6.68 -17.60 30.38
C LEU A 144 6.09 -18.90 30.95
N ALA A 145 6.39 -19.24 32.21
CA ALA A 145 5.85 -20.41 32.87
C ALA A 145 4.37 -20.27 33.28
N THR A 146 3.87 -19.04 33.41
CA THR A 146 2.53 -18.75 33.94
C THR A 146 1.55 -18.21 32.90
N THR A 147 2.04 -17.72 31.77
CA THR A 147 1.19 -17.15 30.72
C THR A 147 0.37 -18.21 29.98
N LEU A 148 -0.89 -17.89 29.70
CA LEU A 148 -1.79 -18.70 28.86
C LEU A 148 -1.97 -18.11 27.46
N SER A 149 -1.28 -17.00 27.15
CA SER A 149 -1.38 -16.28 25.89
C SER A 149 -0.36 -16.83 24.88
N PRO A 150 -0.80 -17.42 23.76
CA PRO A 150 0.12 -17.91 22.72
C PRO A 150 1.02 -16.81 22.15
N ALA A 151 0.49 -15.58 22.05
CA ALA A 151 1.25 -14.43 21.56
C ALA A 151 2.34 -14.00 22.55
N ASP A 152 2.08 -14.07 23.85
CA ASP A 152 3.07 -13.75 24.87
C ASP A 152 4.12 -14.86 24.99
N LEU A 153 3.73 -16.13 24.88
CA LEU A 153 4.68 -17.26 24.78
C LEU A 153 5.64 -17.10 23.60
N ALA A 154 5.10 -16.76 22.42
CA ALA A 154 5.93 -16.53 21.24
C ALA A 154 6.87 -15.33 21.47
N ARG A 155 6.37 -14.19 21.95
CA ARG A 155 7.19 -13.00 22.15
C ARG A 155 8.27 -13.22 23.21
N LEU A 156 7.93 -13.75 24.38
CA LEU A 156 8.87 -13.94 25.50
C LEU A 156 9.98 -14.95 25.17
N SER A 157 9.70 -15.93 24.31
CA SER A 157 10.71 -16.91 23.88
C SER A 157 11.75 -16.32 22.92
N TYR A 158 11.37 -15.35 22.09
CA TYR A 158 12.29 -14.67 21.16
C TYR A 158 12.85 -13.33 21.69
N ASP A 159 12.21 -12.70 22.66
CA ASP A 159 12.60 -11.41 23.26
C ASP A 159 12.50 -11.43 24.80
N PRO A 160 13.46 -12.09 25.47
CA PRO A 160 13.43 -12.24 26.93
C PRO A 160 13.73 -10.94 27.69
N PHE A 161 14.22 -9.90 27.02
CA PHE A 161 14.51 -8.58 27.59
C PHE A 161 13.43 -7.53 27.30
N GLY A 162 12.41 -7.88 26.52
CA GLY A 162 11.25 -7.05 26.23
C GLY A 162 11.55 -5.81 25.38
N LEU A 163 12.49 -5.89 24.43
CA LEU A 163 12.80 -4.83 23.46
C LEU A 163 11.64 -4.56 22.50
N THR A 164 10.85 -5.58 22.18
CA THR A 164 9.66 -5.51 21.33
C THR A 164 8.41 -5.07 22.09
N ARG A 165 8.48 -4.94 23.43
CA ARG A 165 7.40 -4.48 24.30
C ARG A 165 7.43 -2.95 24.42
N LEU A 166 6.87 -2.27 23.42
CA LEU A 166 6.75 -0.81 23.42
C LEU A 166 5.72 -0.33 24.47
N PRO A 167 5.88 0.87 25.05
CA PRO A 167 4.92 1.45 26.01
C PRO A 167 3.54 1.69 25.38
N ASP A 168 2.46 1.51 26.15
CA ASP A 168 1.06 1.58 25.68
C ASP A 168 0.66 2.75 24.75
N PRO A 169 1.06 4.02 24.99
CA PRO A 169 0.71 5.10 24.06
C PRO A 169 1.33 4.92 22.67
N VAL A 170 2.48 4.24 22.58
CA VAL A 170 3.13 3.88 21.31
C VAL A 170 2.72 2.50 20.85
N ALA A 171 2.44 1.53 21.72
CA ALA A 171 1.91 0.22 21.30
C ALA A 171 0.51 0.32 20.66
N SER A 172 -0.25 1.37 21.00
CA SER A 172 -1.56 1.68 20.43
C SER A 172 -1.49 2.43 19.08
N ALA A 173 -0.44 3.22 18.87
CA ALA A 173 -0.23 4.03 17.66
C ALA A 173 0.71 3.38 16.64
N ALA A 174 1.65 2.57 17.12
CA ALA A 174 2.49 1.73 16.31
C ALA A 174 1.63 0.58 15.77
N PRO A 175 1.84 0.17 14.50
CA PRO A 175 1.24 -1.06 14.02
C PRO A 175 1.56 -2.17 15.02
N SER A 176 0.53 -2.83 15.56
CA SER A 176 0.75 -3.96 16.45
C SER A 176 1.55 -5.02 15.69
N PHE A 177 2.86 -5.06 15.92
CA PHE A 177 3.78 -6.03 15.29
C PHE A 177 3.35 -7.49 15.57
N THR A 178 2.56 -7.69 16.63
CA THR A 178 1.95 -8.96 17.04
C THR A 178 0.64 -9.30 16.34
N ARG A 179 -0.10 -8.33 15.81
CA ARG A 179 -1.34 -8.56 15.07
C ARG A 179 -1.03 -8.58 13.57
N GLY A 180 -0.31 -9.63 13.16
CA GLY A 180 0.36 -9.78 11.86
C GLY A 180 -0.50 -9.63 10.61
N GLU A 181 -1.81 -9.44 10.73
CA GLU A 181 -2.71 -9.24 9.59
C GLU A 181 -3.68 -8.07 9.76
N GLY A 182 -3.68 -7.34 10.88
CA GLY A 182 -4.78 -6.42 11.22
C GLY A 182 -5.07 -5.28 10.24
N MET A 183 -4.08 -4.87 9.42
CA MET A 183 -4.25 -3.88 8.35
C MET A 183 -4.43 -4.51 6.95
N PHE A 184 -4.20 -5.81 6.81
CA PHE A 184 -4.19 -6.52 5.52
C PHE A 184 -5.27 -7.60 5.41
N ALA A 185 -5.91 -7.98 6.51
CA ALA A 185 -6.99 -8.95 6.55
C ALA A 185 -8.10 -8.55 7.52
N SER A 186 -9.33 -8.93 7.21
CA SER A 186 -10.45 -8.87 8.14
C SER A 186 -10.27 -9.86 9.30
N PRO A 187 -10.95 -9.66 10.44
CA PRO A 187 -10.86 -10.57 11.59
C PRO A 187 -11.24 -12.03 11.27
N ASP A 188 -12.10 -12.24 10.28
CA ASP A 188 -12.52 -13.57 9.80
C ASP A 188 -11.61 -14.12 8.67
N GLY A 189 -10.58 -13.37 8.26
CA GLY A 189 -9.58 -13.75 7.26
C GLY A 189 -10.09 -13.86 5.82
N ARG A 190 -11.40 -13.73 5.57
CA ARG A 190 -12.03 -13.91 4.25
C ARG A 190 -11.83 -12.72 3.32
N PHE A 191 -11.51 -11.55 3.87
CA PHE A 191 -11.25 -10.34 3.12
C PHE A 191 -9.80 -9.90 3.35
N ARG A 192 -9.09 -9.61 2.27
CA ARG A 192 -7.70 -9.15 2.30
C ARG A 192 -7.48 -7.92 1.44
N LEU A 193 -6.48 -7.13 1.82
CA LEU A 193 -6.05 -5.92 1.13
C LEU A 193 -4.65 -6.11 0.57
N LEU A 194 -4.43 -5.62 -0.65
CA LEU A 194 -3.13 -5.46 -1.26
C LEU A 194 -2.97 -4.01 -1.68
N PHE A 195 -1.86 -3.41 -1.29
CA PHE A 195 -1.45 -2.07 -1.73
C PHE A 195 -0.47 -2.23 -2.88
N VAL A 196 -0.82 -1.67 -4.04
CA VAL A 196 -0.06 -1.80 -5.28
C VAL A 196 0.36 -0.40 -5.72
N ARG A 197 1.67 -0.16 -5.87
CA ARG A 197 2.18 1.12 -6.37
C ARG A 197 2.59 1.01 -7.84
N ALA A 198 2.07 1.88 -8.69
CA ALA A 198 2.45 1.96 -10.10
C ALA A 198 3.91 2.40 -10.27
N ARG A 199 4.62 1.81 -11.23
CA ARG A 199 6.00 2.20 -11.56
C ARG A 199 6.10 3.57 -12.22
N SER A 200 5.19 3.85 -13.13
CA SER A 200 5.12 5.12 -13.84
C SER A 200 4.16 6.08 -13.14
N ASP A 201 4.36 7.38 -13.34
CA ASP A 201 3.36 8.37 -12.97
C ASP A 201 2.08 8.19 -13.80
N LEU A 202 0.93 8.23 -13.12
CA LEU A 202 -0.39 8.05 -13.71
C LEU A 202 -0.99 9.42 -14.00
N ALA A 203 -0.42 10.06 -15.04
CA ALA A 203 -0.83 11.38 -15.50
C ALA A 203 -2.17 11.31 -16.26
N GLY A 204 -3.27 11.37 -15.49
CA GLY A 204 -4.64 11.54 -15.99
C GLY A 204 -5.39 10.24 -16.29
N TYR A 205 -6.67 10.41 -16.67
CA TYR A 205 -7.66 9.34 -16.89
C TYR A 205 -7.14 8.18 -17.74
N ARG A 206 -6.66 8.46 -18.95
CA ARG A 206 -6.26 7.41 -19.91
C ARG A 206 -5.09 6.55 -19.40
N ALA A 207 -4.17 7.15 -18.65
CA ALA A 207 -3.06 6.42 -18.05
C ALA A 207 -3.57 5.52 -16.92
N CYS A 208 -4.44 6.05 -16.05
CA CYS A 208 -5.12 5.28 -15.01
C CYS A 208 -5.92 4.09 -15.58
N THR A 209 -6.78 4.31 -16.58
CA THR A 209 -7.60 3.26 -17.19
C THR A 209 -6.73 2.16 -17.79
N ARG A 210 -5.72 2.51 -18.60
CA ARG A 210 -4.83 1.53 -19.22
C ARG A 210 -4.05 0.73 -18.18
N TRP A 211 -3.51 1.41 -17.16
CA TRP A 211 -2.77 0.75 -16.10
C TRP A 211 -3.67 -0.17 -15.26
N LEU A 212 -4.89 0.28 -14.93
CA LEU A 212 -5.86 -0.51 -14.19
C LEU A 212 -6.31 -1.76 -14.98
N GLU A 213 -6.52 -1.63 -16.29
CA GLU A 213 -6.82 -2.76 -17.18
C GLU A 213 -5.69 -3.80 -17.18
N GLN A 214 -4.42 -3.35 -17.20
CA GLN A 214 -3.27 -4.24 -17.11
C GLN A 214 -3.21 -4.95 -15.75
N VAL A 215 -3.48 -4.25 -14.65
CA VAL A 215 -3.56 -4.87 -13.32
C VAL A 215 -4.70 -5.88 -13.23
N ARG A 216 -5.89 -5.55 -13.77
CA ARG A 216 -7.03 -6.47 -13.85
C ARG A 216 -6.70 -7.72 -14.65
N ALA A 217 -6.03 -7.57 -15.79
CA ALA A 217 -5.59 -8.70 -16.61
C ALA A 217 -4.64 -9.64 -15.84
N VAL A 218 -3.72 -9.08 -15.03
CA VAL A 218 -2.86 -9.90 -14.15
C VAL A 218 -3.69 -10.62 -13.08
N ALA A 219 -4.67 -9.95 -12.46
CA ALA A 219 -5.53 -10.56 -11.46
C ALA A 219 -6.45 -11.66 -12.03
N ASP A 220 -7.00 -11.45 -13.22
CA ASP A 220 -7.81 -12.43 -13.94
C ASP A 220 -6.98 -13.65 -14.37
N ALA A 221 -5.74 -13.44 -14.84
CA ALA A 221 -4.83 -14.54 -15.16
C ALA A 221 -4.36 -15.31 -13.92
N CYS A 222 -4.38 -14.69 -12.74
CA CYS A 222 -3.92 -15.29 -11.48
C CYS A 222 -4.89 -16.36 -10.92
N VAL A 223 -6.18 -16.25 -11.23
CA VAL A 223 -7.23 -17.15 -10.72
C VAL A 223 -8.10 -17.64 -11.88
N PRO A 224 -8.01 -18.94 -12.24
CA PRO A 224 -8.85 -19.53 -13.27
C PRO A 224 -10.35 -19.37 -12.97
N PRO A 225 -11.23 -19.24 -13.99
CA PRO A 225 -12.67 -19.06 -13.79
C PRO A 225 -13.32 -20.16 -12.91
N ALA A 226 -12.87 -21.41 -13.05
CA ALA A 226 -13.34 -22.52 -12.24
C ALA A 226 -13.00 -22.36 -10.74
N GLU A 227 -11.77 -21.92 -10.43
CA GLU A 227 -11.34 -21.64 -9.05
C GLU A 227 -12.11 -20.45 -8.49
N ARG A 228 -12.32 -19.40 -9.30
CA ARG A 228 -13.05 -18.19 -8.91
C ARG A 228 -14.46 -18.51 -8.44
N THR A 229 -15.20 -19.32 -9.20
CA THR A 229 -16.56 -19.73 -8.84
C THR A 229 -16.58 -20.68 -7.63
N ALA A 230 -15.72 -21.69 -7.62
CA ALA A 230 -15.69 -22.70 -6.56
C ALA A 230 -15.35 -22.09 -5.19
N ARG A 231 -14.41 -21.14 -5.15
CA ARG A 231 -13.94 -20.49 -3.92
C ARG A 231 -14.59 -19.14 -3.64
N LYS A 232 -15.61 -18.74 -4.44
CA LYS A 232 -16.33 -17.46 -4.32
C LYS A 232 -15.38 -16.25 -4.26
N ILE A 233 -14.37 -16.23 -5.14
CA ILE A 233 -13.34 -15.20 -5.16
C ILE A 233 -13.89 -13.94 -5.87
N VAL A 234 -13.79 -12.79 -5.22
CA VAL A 234 -14.17 -11.49 -5.76
C VAL A 234 -13.01 -10.52 -5.58
N PHE A 235 -12.61 -9.87 -6.69
CA PHE A 235 -11.63 -8.79 -6.68
C PHE A 235 -12.33 -7.44 -6.68
N GLY A 236 -11.89 -6.54 -5.81
CA GLY A 236 -12.29 -5.13 -5.79
C GLY A 236 -11.09 -4.23 -5.98
N TYR A 237 -11.33 -3.00 -6.43
CA TYR A 237 -10.29 -2.03 -6.75
C TYR A 237 -10.73 -0.65 -6.23
N THR A 238 -9.87 0.01 -5.45
CA THR A 238 -10.11 1.36 -4.95
C THR A 238 -8.81 2.17 -4.89
N GLY A 239 -8.93 3.47 -4.66
CA GLY A 239 -7.85 4.45 -4.80
C GLY A 239 -7.99 5.28 -6.08
N ARG A 240 -7.12 6.27 -6.24
CA ARG A 240 -7.19 7.22 -7.36
C ARG A 240 -7.22 6.54 -8.73
N PRO A 241 -6.38 5.51 -9.02
CA PRO A 241 -6.42 4.87 -10.32
C PRO A 241 -7.75 4.19 -10.63
N ALA A 242 -8.47 3.69 -9.62
CA ALA A 242 -9.78 3.07 -9.79
C ALA A 242 -10.93 4.08 -9.89
N TYR A 243 -10.84 5.20 -9.17
CA TYR A 243 -11.86 6.26 -9.20
C TYR A 243 -11.79 7.11 -10.46
N VAL A 244 -10.56 7.35 -10.93
CA VAL A 244 -10.33 8.15 -12.13
C VAL A 244 -10.47 7.30 -13.39
N ALA A 245 -10.26 5.98 -13.37
CA ALA A 245 -10.31 5.14 -14.59
C ALA A 245 -11.68 4.96 -15.26
#